data_AF-A0A497G4G9-F1
#
_entry.id   AF-A0A497G4G9-F1
#
_cell.length_a   1.000
_cell.length_b   1.000
_cell.length_c   1.000
_cell.angle_alpha   90.00
_cell.angle_beta   90.00
_cell.angle_gamma   90.00
#
_symmetry.space_group_name_H-M   'P 1'
#
loop_
_entity.id
_entity.type
_entity.pdbx_description
1 polymer ?
#
loop_
_entity_poly.entity_id
_entity_poly.type
_entity_poly.pdbx_seq_one_letter_code
_entity_poly.pdbx_strand_id
1 'polypeptide(L)'
;MGRVTSRQKLLIFTSVILLTAILSTVFLLDFSKPSIKVTIVDSKATITIVDNKGVKETLIYFKYPNGTIIKLYKGKWSGTKTINLPYDNKQEGYYKLTVSAVDYSQNNATTTFKKLYAQPPKISNINYNTYLGKLNLTALIQEYSLLNITLLINSKPANYTLVKLSEGKYLLKALSNVNEGNILIKLTAIDKWGKSASYEKSFNYKKTSEEKVLEILSKYFSLNEAKKIVESNSWLVSVYENYPELVEKIAPYADNKLALLVLDQVDRDARVRDRVSVLSRALDLVDGIGVEPCVQVAWLIGNCSNYGFYSDSGVVKAAKFISSHLNMDWNYSRPICFSALSDAYYFFPEIFDKYPWEAYYFILQVGDTFYYYKIGGREYV
;
A
#
# COMPACT_ATOMS: atom_id res chain seq x y z
N MET A 1 64.91 74.55 29.95
CA MET A 1 64.51 73.48 30.89
C MET A 1 63.57 74.07 31.94
N GLY A 2 62.27 73.80 31.84
CA GLY A 2 61.27 74.38 32.75
C GLY A 2 61.34 73.75 34.15
N ARG A 3 61.43 74.58 35.20
CA ARG A 3 61.40 74.11 36.61
C ARG A 3 59.99 73.60 36.93
N VAL A 4 59.84 72.29 37.02
CA VAL A 4 58.61 71.63 37.51
C VAL A 4 58.41 72.02 38.98
N THR A 5 57.28 72.67 39.27
CA THR A 5 56.95 73.15 40.62
C THR A 5 56.60 71.99 41.55
N SER A 6 56.78 72.14 42.86
CA SER A 6 56.51 71.06 43.85
C SER A 6 55.09 70.49 43.77
N ARG A 7 54.09 71.31 43.36
CA ARG A 7 52.72 70.84 43.11
C ARG A 7 52.60 69.90 41.91
N GLN A 8 53.34 70.15 40.82
CA GLN A 8 53.36 69.27 39.66
C GLN A 8 54.04 67.93 39.96
N LYS A 9 55.10 67.93 40.78
CA LYS A 9 55.73 66.69 41.27
C LYS A 9 54.77 65.86 42.12
N LEU A 10 54.02 66.50 43.02
CA LEU A 10 53.03 65.83 43.86
C LEU A 10 51.88 65.23 43.03
N LEU A 11 51.38 65.95 42.02
CA LEU A 11 50.35 65.48 41.08
C LEU A 11 50.81 64.28 40.26
N ILE A 12 52.04 64.31 39.74
CA ILE A 12 52.62 63.18 39.00
C ILE A 12 52.77 61.97 39.93
N PHE A 13 53.27 62.18 41.15
CA PHE A 13 53.47 61.10 42.12
C PHE A 13 52.14 60.46 42.56
N THR A 14 51.11 61.26 42.83
CA THR A 14 49.76 60.75 43.14
C THR A 14 49.13 60.04 41.94
N SER A 15 49.33 60.56 40.72
CA SER A 15 48.83 59.91 39.50
C SER A 15 49.51 58.55 39.27
N VAL A 16 50.82 58.45 39.51
CA VAL A 16 51.57 57.19 39.40
C VAL A 16 51.14 56.18 40.46
N ILE A 17 50.94 56.61 41.71
CA ILE A 17 50.42 55.75 42.79
C ILE A 17 49.00 55.27 42.47
N LEU A 18 48.12 56.16 41.99
CA LEU A 18 46.76 55.79 41.63
C LEU A 18 46.76 54.82 40.44
N LEU A 19 47.60 55.07 39.43
CA LEU A 19 47.71 54.18 38.27
C LEU A 19 48.27 52.81 38.67
N THR A 20 49.26 52.75 39.58
CA THR A 20 49.79 51.49 40.10
C THR A 20 48.78 50.76 41.00
N ALA A 21 47.95 51.47 41.77
CA ALA A 21 46.84 50.89 42.52
C ALA A 21 45.74 50.34 41.60
N ILE A 22 45.42 51.05 40.51
CA ILE A 22 44.45 50.59 39.51
C ILE A 22 45.00 49.40 38.72
N LEU A 23 46.27 49.45 38.29
CA LEU A 23 46.91 48.33 37.59
C LEU A 23 47.01 47.09 38.50
N SER A 24 47.40 47.26 39.77
CA SER A 24 47.46 46.13 40.70
C SER A 24 46.08 45.54 41.01
N THR A 25 45.03 46.35 41.10
CA THR A 25 43.64 45.85 41.26
C THR A 25 43.11 45.16 39.99
N VAL A 26 43.45 45.65 38.81
CA VAL A 26 43.11 45.00 37.53
C VAL A 26 43.84 43.67 37.35
N PHE A 27 45.10 43.55 37.78
CA PHE A 27 45.83 42.26 37.80
C PHE A 27 45.32 41.29 38.88
N LEU A 28 44.64 41.79 39.92
CA LEU A 28 44.00 40.96 40.95
C LEU A 28 42.63 40.42 40.52
N LEU A 29 41.93 41.13 39.64
CA LEU A 29 40.66 40.67 39.05
C LEU A 29 40.91 39.50 38.09
N ASP A 30 40.47 38.32 38.50
CA ASP A 30 40.55 37.12 37.69
C ASP A 30 39.25 36.95 36.90
N PHE A 31 39.34 37.05 35.58
CA PHE A 31 38.23 36.78 34.66
C PHE A 31 38.38 35.42 33.96
N SER A 32 39.44 34.67 34.27
CA SER A 32 39.68 33.36 33.68
C SER A 32 38.75 32.33 34.32
N LYS A 33 38.05 31.59 33.47
CA LYS A 33 37.13 30.53 33.91
C LYS A 33 37.91 29.23 34.10
N PRO A 34 37.46 28.34 34.99
CA PRO A 34 38.02 27.00 35.10
C PRO A 34 38.02 26.27 33.74
N SER A 35 39.13 25.63 33.39
CA SER A 35 39.21 24.80 32.19
C SER A 35 38.77 23.38 32.51
N ILE A 36 37.77 22.88 31.77
CA ILE A 36 37.21 21.53 31.95
C ILE A 36 37.50 20.70 30.70
N LYS A 37 38.26 19.62 30.87
CA LYS A 37 38.45 18.59 29.84
C LYS A 37 37.83 17.28 30.33
N VAL A 38 37.09 16.60 29.47
CA VAL A 38 36.55 15.27 29.80
C VAL A 38 36.83 14.32 28.65
N THR A 39 37.29 13.13 29.02
CA THR A 39 37.46 11.99 28.12
C THR A 39 36.60 10.86 28.66
N ILE A 40 35.79 10.24 27.80
CA ILE A 40 34.93 9.11 28.18
C ILE A 40 35.40 7.87 27.41
N VAL A 41 35.70 6.81 28.16
CA VAL A 41 36.01 5.47 27.61
C VAL A 41 35.10 4.47 28.31
N ASP A 42 34.29 3.75 27.54
CA ASP A 42 33.28 2.82 28.03
C ASP A 42 32.36 3.43 29.11
N SER A 43 32.44 2.92 30.34
CA SER A 43 31.67 3.35 31.51
C SER A 43 32.48 4.22 32.47
N LYS A 44 33.62 4.78 32.03
CA LYS A 44 34.47 5.65 32.84
C LYS A 44 34.64 7.01 32.17
N ALA A 45 34.44 8.07 32.95
CA ALA A 45 34.76 9.44 32.55
C ALA A 45 35.97 9.92 33.34
N THR A 46 37.04 10.26 32.62
CA THR A 46 38.20 10.97 33.17
C THR A 46 37.98 12.45 32.96
N ILE A 47 37.81 13.19 34.05
CA ILE A 47 37.56 14.63 34.06
C ILE A 47 38.82 15.30 34.59
N THR A 48 39.27 16.36 33.94
CA THR A 48 40.37 17.20 34.37
C THR A 48 39.88 18.63 34.48
N ILE A 49 40.05 19.24 35.66
CA ILE A 49 39.69 20.62 35.95
C ILE A 49 40.94 21.37 36.37
N VAL A 50 41.28 22.42 35.63
CA VAL A 50 42.44 23.27 35.90
C VAL A 50 41.97 24.69 36.10
N ASP A 51 42.41 25.27 37.21
CA ASP A 51 42.15 26.67 37.56
C ASP A 51 43.34 27.22 38.35
N ASN A 52 43.76 28.43 38.01
CA ASN A 52 44.93 29.14 38.54
C ASN A 52 44.70 29.74 39.93
N LYS A 53 43.45 29.99 40.34
CA LYS A 53 43.10 30.47 41.69
C LYS A 53 42.39 29.44 42.55
N GLY A 54 42.16 28.26 42.00
CA GLY A 54 41.63 27.10 42.70
C GLY A 54 40.12 26.99 42.56
N VAL A 55 39.65 25.75 42.60
CA VAL A 55 38.24 25.42 42.40
C VAL A 55 37.49 25.46 43.74
N LYS A 56 36.44 26.27 43.81
CA LYS A 56 35.55 26.38 44.98
C LYS A 56 34.49 25.28 45.00
N GLU A 57 33.93 24.93 43.84
CA GLU A 57 32.93 23.88 43.74
C GLU A 57 32.92 23.24 42.36
N THR A 58 32.86 21.91 42.32
CA THR A 58 32.61 21.11 41.13
C THR A 58 31.32 20.34 41.30
N LEU A 59 30.46 20.39 40.29
CA LEU A 59 29.20 19.66 40.19
C LEU A 59 29.22 18.75 38.97
N ILE A 60 28.88 17.47 39.18
CA ILE A 60 28.80 16.50 38.10
C ILE A 60 27.42 15.85 38.15
N TYR A 61 26.68 15.98 37.05
CA TYR A 61 25.36 15.39 36.87
C TYR A 61 25.35 14.44 35.69
N PHE A 62 24.61 13.35 35.83
CA PHE A 62 24.35 12.42 34.76
C PHE A 62 22.85 12.30 34.54
N LYS A 63 22.42 12.49 33.30
CA LYS A 63 21.01 12.47 32.90
C LYS A 63 20.75 11.23 32.04
N TYR A 64 19.78 10.42 32.47
CA TYR A 64 19.26 9.27 31.74
C TYR A 64 18.33 9.69 30.60
N PRO A 65 18.10 8.80 29.61
CA PRO A 65 17.17 9.06 28.51
C PRO A 65 15.74 9.38 28.95
N ASN A 66 15.22 8.74 30.00
CA ASN A 66 13.91 9.02 30.59
C ASN A 66 13.79 10.41 31.27
N GLY A 67 14.87 11.18 31.32
CA GLY A 67 14.88 12.49 31.96
C GLY A 67 15.37 12.49 33.40
N THR A 68 15.51 11.32 34.05
CA THR A 68 16.04 11.21 35.42
C THR A 68 17.46 11.76 35.50
N ILE A 69 17.73 12.61 36.50
CA ILE A 69 19.04 13.21 36.73
C ILE A 69 19.59 12.68 38.05
N ILE A 70 20.82 12.20 38.02
CA ILE A 70 21.58 11.81 39.21
C ILE A 70 22.78 12.73 39.38
N LYS A 71 23.11 13.03 40.64
CA LYS A 71 24.29 13.79 41.01
C LYS A 71 25.41 12.80 41.32
N LEU A 72 26.46 12.80 40.49
CA LEU A 72 27.62 11.92 40.65
C LEU A 72 28.66 12.52 41.61
N TYR A 73 28.76 13.84 41.67
CA TYR A 73 29.72 14.52 42.53
C TYR A 73 29.27 15.95 42.87
N LYS A 74 29.55 16.36 44.11
CA LYS A 74 29.53 17.74 44.58
C LYS A 74 30.65 17.94 45.59
N GLY A 75 31.53 18.91 45.35
CA GLY A 75 32.59 19.24 46.30
C GLY A 75 33.73 20.06 45.70
N LYS A 76 34.74 20.35 46.52
CA LYS A 76 35.97 21.03 46.11
C LYS A 76 36.92 20.04 45.45
N TRP A 77 37.23 20.26 44.17
CA TRP A 77 38.18 19.42 43.46
C TRP A 77 38.81 20.13 42.26
N SER A 78 40.14 20.15 42.22
CA SER A 78 40.98 20.51 41.07
C SER A 78 41.92 19.35 40.74
N GLY A 79 42.31 19.20 39.47
CA GLY A 79 43.15 18.11 38.98
C GLY A 79 42.36 17.09 38.16
N THR A 80 42.83 15.84 38.11
CA THR A 80 42.23 14.76 37.32
C THR A 80 41.54 13.73 38.22
N LYS A 81 40.34 13.28 37.82
CA LYS A 81 39.56 12.29 38.55
C LYS A 81 38.78 11.44 37.56
N THR A 82 38.73 10.15 37.85
CA THR A 82 37.93 9.19 37.10
C THR A 82 36.67 8.87 37.89
N ILE A 83 35.53 8.93 37.22
CA ILE A 83 34.23 8.54 37.78
C ILE A 83 33.61 7.43 36.93
N ASN A 84 32.91 6.51 37.61
CA ASN A 84 32.12 5.50 36.92
C ASN A 84 30.78 6.12 36.52
N LEU A 85 30.40 5.91 35.26
CA LEU A 85 29.13 6.33 34.70
C LEU A 85 28.14 5.17 34.82
N PRO A 86 26.98 5.37 35.46
CA PRO A 86 26.01 4.32 35.71
C PRO A 86 25.16 4.05 34.47
N TYR A 87 25.78 3.47 33.44
CA TYR A 87 25.13 2.99 32.21
C TYR A 87 24.31 1.71 32.41
N ASP A 88 24.29 1.16 33.63
CA ASP A 88 23.83 -0.20 33.95
C ASP A 88 22.36 -0.47 33.60
N ASN A 89 21.53 0.58 33.50
CA ASN A 89 20.12 0.44 33.14
C ASN A 89 19.88 0.07 31.67
N LYS A 90 20.91 0.09 30.79
CA LYS A 90 20.82 -0.23 29.35
C LYS A 90 19.60 0.40 28.65
N GLN A 91 19.12 1.53 29.15
CA GLN A 91 17.98 2.22 28.55
C GLN A 91 18.46 2.88 27.26
N GLU A 92 17.73 2.68 26.17
CA GLU A 92 18.06 3.34 24.90
C GLU A 92 17.84 4.85 24.97
N GLY A 93 18.69 5.59 24.26
CA GLY A 93 18.59 7.04 24.11
C GLY A 93 19.82 7.80 24.59
N TYR A 94 19.70 9.13 24.60
CA TYR A 94 20.83 10.02 24.88
C TYR A 94 21.05 10.19 26.38
N TYR A 95 22.19 9.69 26.84
CA TYR A 95 22.75 10.00 28.15
C TYR A 95 23.52 11.31 28.07
N LYS A 96 23.41 12.14 29.12
CA LYS A 96 24.16 13.40 29.20
C LYS A 96 24.98 13.46 30.48
N LEU A 97 26.28 13.70 30.36
CA LEU A 97 27.15 14.03 31.48
C LEU A 97 27.38 15.54 31.46
N THR A 98 27.02 16.24 32.52
CA THR A 98 27.27 17.67 32.67
C THR A 98 28.24 17.89 33.82
N VAL A 99 29.36 18.54 33.53
CA VAL A 99 30.39 18.93 34.50
C VAL A 99 30.37 20.44 34.59
N SER A 100 30.23 20.97 35.79
CA SER A 100 30.35 22.40 36.07
C SER A 100 31.39 22.64 37.16
N ALA A 101 32.20 23.69 37.01
CA ALA A 101 33.18 24.11 38.00
C ALA A 101 33.04 25.61 38.24
N VAL A 102 33.18 26.02 39.50
CA VAL A 102 33.16 27.40 39.96
C VAL A 102 34.44 27.66 40.75
N ASP A 103 35.16 28.72 40.42
CA ASP A 103 36.36 29.15 41.16
C ASP A 103 36.01 29.97 42.41
N TYR A 104 37.02 30.43 43.15
CA TYR A 104 36.81 31.31 44.31
C TYR A 104 36.38 32.75 43.92
N SER A 105 36.63 33.16 42.67
CA SER A 105 36.24 34.45 42.10
C SER A 105 34.81 34.45 41.54
N GLN A 106 34.08 33.33 41.65
CA GLN A 106 32.72 33.09 41.13
C GLN A 106 32.62 32.97 39.61
N ASN A 107 33.74 32.77 38.89
CA ASN A 107 33.73 32.42 37.48
C ASN A 107 33.28 30.95 37.32
N ASN A 108 32.42 30.71 36.33
CA ASN A 108 31.86 29.38 36.06
C ASN A 108 32.26 28.84 34.69
N ALA A 109 32.47 27.53 34.64
CA ALA A 109 32.60 26.78 33.40
C ALA A 109 31.68 25.56 33.44
N THR A 110 31.04 25.25 32.31
CA THR A 110 30.17 24.09 32.17
C THR A 110 30.43 23.42 30.83
N THR A 111 30.60 22.09 30.86
CA THR A 111 30.70 21.26 29.66
C THR A 111 29.70 20.11 29.75
N THR A 112 29.02 19.83 28.64
CA THR A 112 28.08 18.70 28.51
C THR A 112 28.53 17.73 27.43
N PHE A 113 28.64 16.45 27.81
CA PHE A 113 28.88 15.34 26.89
C PHE A 113 27.59 14.57 26.66
N LYS A 114 27.35 14.15 25.42
CA LYS A 114 26.20 13.33 25.04
C LYS A 114 26.72 11.99 24.51
N LYS A 115 26.25 10.88 25.08
CA LYS A 115 26.50 9.53 24.57
C LYS A 115 25.16 8.86 24.28
N LEU A 116 25.00 8.34 23.08
CA LEU A 116 23.82 7.56 22.73
C LEU A 116 24.09 6.08 22.99
N TYR A 117 23.19 5.43 23.71
CA TYR A 117 23.12 3.97 23.75
C TYR A 117 21.93 3.54 22.90
N ALA A 118 22.18 2.63 21.95
CA ALA A 118 21.15 2.04 21.11
C ALA A 118 21.44 0.55 20.94
N GLN A 119 20.39 -0.26 21.01
CA GLN A 119 20.40 -1.65 20.59
C GLN A 119 20.34 -1.71 19.06
N PRO A 120 20.67 -2.86 18.44
CA PRO A 120 20.45 -3.04 17.01
C PRO A 120 18.98 -2.78 16.64
N PRO A 121 18.70 -2.40 15.38
CA PRO A 121 17.33 -2.24 14.91
C PRO A 121 16.50 -3.48 15.19
N LYS A 122 15.21 -3.31 15.47
CA LYS A 122 14.27 -4.42 15.60
C LYS A 122 13.12 -4.27 14.62
N ILE A 123 12.83 -5.34 13.89
CA ILE A 123 11.70 -5.44 12.95
C ILE A 123 10.67 -6.38 13.57
N SER A 124 9.41 -5.96 13.67
CA SER A 124 8.33 -6.79 14.22
C SER A 124 6.97 -6.44 13.60
N ASN A 125 5.92 -7.20 13.96
CA ASN A 125 4.53 -6.99 13.53
C ASN A 125 4.40 -6.84 12.01
N ILE A 126 5.00 -7.77 11.28
CA ILE A 126 5.06 -7.74 9.82
C ILE A 126 3.78 -8.39 9.30
N ASN A 127 2.94 -7.60 8.65
CA ASN A 127 1.70 -8.07 8.04
C ASN A 127 1.76 -7.79 6.55
N TYR A 128 1.35 -8.76 5.75
CA TYR A 128 1.24 -8.59 4.32
C TYR A 128 -0.01 -9.28 3.76
N ASN A 129 -0.57 -8.71 2.71
CA ASN A 129 -1.62 -9.34 1.91
C ASN A 129 -1.41 -9.02 0.44
N THR A 130 -1.93 -9.89 -0.42
CA THR A 130 -1.92 -9.74 -1.87
C THR A 130 -3.34 -9.71 -2.38
N TYR A 131 -3.67 -8.69 -3.19
CA TYR A 131 -4.97 -8.58 -3.85
C TYR A 131 -4.82 -7.86 -5.20
N LEU A 132 -5.36 -8.44 -6.26
CA LEU A 132 -5.30 -7.97 -7.64
C LEU A 132 -3.89 -7.61 -8.10
N GLY A 133 -2.93 -8.49 -7.85
CA GLY A 133 -1.52 -8.26 -8.21
C GLY A 133 -0.85 -7.14 -7.41
N LYS A 134 -1.43 -6.72 -6.28
CA LYS A 134 -0.83 -5.72 -5.39
C LYS A 134 -0.51 -6.34 -4.04
N LEU A 135 0.74 -6.24 -3.62
CA LEU A 135 1.22 -6.59 -2.29
C LEU A 135 1.17 -5.35 -1.39
N ASN A 136 0.36 -5.41 -0.34
CA ASN A 136 0.37 -4.43 0.74
C ASN A 136 1.16 -5.02 1.91
N LEU A 137 2.23 -4.33 2.33
CA LEU A 137 3.11 -4.73 3.42
C LEU A 137 3.12 -3.64 4.49
N THR A 138 3.02 -4.06 5.75
CA THR A 138 3.26 -3.20 6.91
C THR A 138 4.25 -3.86 7.86
N ALA A 139 5.12 -3.08 8.47
CA ALA A 139 6.08 -3.55 9.46
C ALA A 139 6.38 -2.48 10.50
N LEU A 140 6.58 -2.88 11.75
CA LEU A 140 7.06 -2.01 12.81
C LEU A 140 8.59 -2.07 12.87
N ILE A 141 9.23 -0.90 12.88
CA ILE A 141 10.69 -0.75 13.03
C ILE A 141 10.96 0.03 14.31
N GLN A 142 11.74 -0.55 15.22
CA GLN A 142 12.18 0.08 16.45
C GLN A 142 13.69 0.36 16.35
N GLU A 143 14.07 1.64 16.30
CA GLU A 143 15.46 2.09 16.17
C GLU A 143 15.60 3.60 16.46
N TYR A 144 16.47 4.00 17.39
CA TYR A 144 16.68 5.42 17.77
C TYR A 144 17.65 6.20 16.86
N SER A 145 18.44 5.50 16.05
CA SER A 145 19.45 6.08 15.15
C SER A 145 19.43 5.39 13.80
N LEU A 146 18.22 5.29 13.25
CA LEU A 146 17.96 4.67 11.97
C LEU A 146 18.71 5.42 10.87
N LEU A 147 19.59 4.71 10.18
CA LEU A 147 20.36 5.25 9.05
C LEU A 147 19.64 4.96 7.73
N ASN A 148 19.25 3.71 7.53
CA ASN A 148 18.65 3.26 6.28
C ASN A 148 17.70 2.09 6.48
N ILE A 149 16.71 1.98 5.59
CA ILE A 149 15.87 0.80 5.42
C ILE A 149 15.88 0.41 3.94
N THR A 150 16.20 -0.86 3.69
CA THR A 150 16.11 -1.46 2.36
C THR A 150 14.95 -2.44 2.35
N LEU A 151 13.99 -2.23 1.45
CA LEU A 151 12.93 -3.17 1.15
C LEU A 151 13.12 -3.70 -0.27
N LEU A 152 13.28 -5.02 -0.40
CA LEU A 152 13.31 -5.73 -1.67
C LEU A 152 12.09 -6.64 -1.78
N ILE A 153 11.42 -6.58 -2.92
CA ILE A 153 10.35 -7.52 -3.29
C ILE A 153 10.80 -8.19 -4.59
N ASN A 154 10.90 -9.52 -4.60
CA ASN A 154 11.48 -10.31 -5.70
C ASN A 154 12.85 -9.79 -6.14
N SER A 155 13.69 -9.50 -5.15
CA SER A 155 15.05 -8.96 -5.34
C SER A 155 15.11 -7.59 -6.03
N LYS A 156 13.99 -6.89 -6.18
CA LYS A 156 13.94 -5.51 -6.70
C LYS A 156 13.62 -4.52 -5.59
N PRO A 157 14.27 -3.33 -5.56
CA PRO A 157 13.91 -2.27 -4.62
C PRO A 157 12.43 -1.91 -4.72
N ALA A 158 11.77 -1.83 -3.58
CA ALA A 158 10.37 -1.45 -3.49
C ALA A 158 10.21 -0.12 -2.74
N ASN A 159 9.31 0.73 -3.24
CA ASN A 159 8.98 1.99 -2.59
C ASN A 159 8.20 1.73 -1.29
N TYR A 160 8.50 2.52 -0.27
CA TYR A 160 7.80 2.47 1.00
C TYR A 160 7.65 3.88 1.59
N THR A 161 6.66 4.03 2.45
CA THR A 161 6.49 5.20 3.31
C THR A 161 6.84 4.80 4.75
N LEU A 162 7.57 5.68 5.44
CA LEU A 162 7.91 5.49 6.84
C LEU A 162 7.20 6.54 7.70
N VAL A 163 6.31 6.10 8.57
CA VAL A 163 5.56 6.97 9.49
C VAL A 163 6.17 6.88 10.88
N LYS A 164 6.67 7.99 11.42
CA LYS A 164 7.17 8.04 12.79
C LYS A 164 5.98 7.98 13.77
N LEU A 165 5.93 6.95 14.61
CA LEU A 165 4.88 6.78 15.63
C LEU A 165 5.29 7.43 16.96
N SER A 166 6.55 7.25 17.35
CA SER A 166 7.17 7.87 18.52
C SER A 166 8.68 7.94 18.32
N GLU A 167 9.40 8.51 19.28
CA GLU A 167 10.86 8.43 19.27
C GLU A 167 11.30 6.96 19.23
N GLY A 168 12.20 6.64 18.30
CA GLY A 168 12.71 5.28 18.12
C GLY A 168 11.70 4.26 17.56
N LYS A 169 10.51 4.66 17.08
CA LYS A 169 9.49 3.72 16.58
C LYS A 169 8.82 4.23 15.31
N TYR A 170 8.84 3.40 14.27
CA TYR A 170 8.33 3.71 12.94
C TYR A 170 7.40 2.61 12.42
N LEU A 171 6.42 3.01 11.62
CA LEU A 171 5.57 2.12 10.83
C LEU A 171 5.96 2.25 9.37
N LEU A 172 6.50 1.17 8.80
CA LEU A 172 6.73 1.03 7.38
C LEU A 172 5.44 0.58 6.71
N LYS A 173 5.09 1.22 5.60
CA LYS A 173 4.00 0.83 4.70
C LYS A 173 4.53 0.76 3.27
N ALA A 174 4.31 -0.34 2.58
CA ALA A 174 4.68 -0.49 1.18
C ALA A 174 3.50 -1.05 0.37
N LEU A 175 3.34 -0.52 -0.83
CA LEU A 175 2.41 -1.04 -1.83
C LEU A 175 3.22 -1.31 -3.09
N SER A 176 3.15 -2.51 -3.62
CA SER A 176 3.95 -2.91 -4.79
C SER A 176 3.19 -3.85 -5.69
N ASN A 177 3.38 -3.69 -7.00
CA ASN A 177 2.82 -4.61 -7.98
C ASN A 177 3.63 -5.91 -7.98
N VAL A 178 2.93 -7.04 -7.96
CA VAL A 178 3.50 -8.39 -7.94
C VAL A 178 2.74 -9.29 -8.92
N ASN A 179 3.48 -10.20 -9.55
CA ASN A 179 2.90 -11.22 -10.42
C ASN A 179 2.61 -12.49 -9.63
N GLU A 180 1.78 -13.39 -10.18
CA GLU A 180 1.61 -14.73 -9.61
C GLU A 180 2.96 -15.48 -9.56
N GLY A 181 3.10 -16.37 -8.57
CA GLY A 181 4.29 -17.16 -8.32
C GLY A 181 4.93 -16.87 -6.96
N ASN A 182 6.20 -17.30 -6.82
CA ASN A 182 6.94 -17.15 -5.59
C ASN A 182 7.34 -15.69 -5.35
N ILE A 183 6.79 -15.09 -4.30
CA ILE A 183 7.12 -13.76 -3.83
C ILE A 183 8.13 -13.84 -2.69
N LEU A 184 9.25 -13.13 -2.82
CA LEU A 184 10.27 -12.97 -1.79
C LEU A 184 10.24 -11.54 -1.25
N ILE A 185 9.98 -11.38 0.04
CA ILE A 185 10.10 -10.12 0.77
C ILE A 185 11.39 -10.15 1.58
N LYS A 186 12.25 -9.14 1.39
CA LYS A 186 13.42 -8.92 2.21
C LYS A 186 13.44 -7.48 2.72
N LEU A 187 13.40 -7.33 4.04
CA LEU A 187 13.41 -6.04 4.72
C LEU A 187 14.63 -5.98 5.63
N THR A 188 15.49 -4.98 5.43
CA THR A 188 16.68 -4.75 6.26
C THR A 188 16.66 -3.34 6.80
N ALA A 189 16.82 -3.20 8.12
CA ALA A 189 17.00 -1.91 8.79
C ALA A 189 18.44 -1.82 9.33
N ILE A 190 19.08 -0.67 9.14
CA ILE A 190 20.47 -0.42 9.51
C ILE A 190 20.55 0.86 10.35
N ASP A 191 21.26 0.81 11.46
CA ASP A 191 21.56 1.97 12.30
C ASP A 191 22.80 2.74 11.81
N LYS A 192 23.04 3.92 12.38
CA LYS A 192 24.19 4.77 11.99
C LYS A 192 25.56 4.19 12.35
N TRP A 193 25.62 3.11 13.12
CA TRP A 193 26.86 2.41 13.49
C TRP A 193 27.01 1.09 12.72
N GLY A 194 26.13 0.82 11.75
CA GLY A 194 26.18 -0.35 10.88
C GLY A 194 25.59 -1.63 11.49
N LYS A 195 24.95 -1.57 12.66
CA LYS A 195 24.19 -2.74 13.16
C LYS A 195 22.89 -2.85 12.38
N SER A 196 22.48 -4.08 12.10
CA SER A 196 21.31 -4.32 11.26
C SER A 196 20.39 -5.39 11.83
N ALA A 197 19.10 -5.28 11.51
CA ALA A 197 18.17 -6.40 11.54
C ALA A 197 17.61 -6.66 10.16
N SER A 198 17.36 -7.93 9.85
CA SER A 198 16.76 -8.35 8.60
C SER A 198 15.59 -9.29 8.85
N TYR A 199 14.57 -9.16 8.01
CA TYR A 199 13.47 -10.09 7.88
C TYR A 199 13.42 -10.58 6.44
N GLU A 200 13.23 -11.89 6.27
CA GLU A 200 13.09 -12.52 4.97
C GLU A 200 11.93 -13.51 5.01
N LYS A 201 11.05 -13.45 4.02
CA LYS A 201 9.92 -14.37 3.89
C LYS A 201 9.59 -14.60 2.42
N SER A 202 9.43 -15.87 2.08
CA SER A 202 8.87 -16.29 0.81
C SER A 202 7.45 -16.85 0.98
N PHE A 203 6.59 -16.60 0.00
CA PHE A 203 5.28 -17.22 -0.12
C PHE A 203 4.88 -17.31 -1.58
N ASN A 204 3.99 -18.24 -1.92
CA ASN A 204 3.46 -18.37 -3.28
C ASN A 204 2.14 -17.57 -3.38
N TYR A 205 2.07 -16.63 -4.32
CA TYR A 205 0.86 -15.88 -4.62
C TYR A 205 0.19 -16.45 -5.87
N LYS A 206 -1.10 -16.79 -5.75
CA LYS A 206 -1.96 -17.15 -6.87
C LYS A 206 -3.22 -16.32 -6.77
N LYS A 207 -3.63 -15.70 -7.88
CA LYS A 207 -4.89 -14.96 -7.96
C LYS A 207 -6.05 -15.95 -7.81
N THR A 208 -7.05 -15.57 -7.02
CA THR A 208 -8.32 -16.29 -6.97
C THR A 208 -9.04 -16.18 -8.31
N SER A 209 -10.00 -17.07 -8.56
CA SER A 209 -10.88 -17.00 -9.73
C SER A 209 -11.58 -15.63 -9.81
N GLU A 210 -12.04 -15.12 -8.67
CA GLU A 210 -12.64 -13.78 -8.57
C GLU A 210 -11.65 -12.67 -8.97
N GLU A 211 -10.41 -12.70 -8.48
CA GLU A 211 -9.38 -11.73 -8.87
C GLU A 211 -9.12 -11.75 -10.38
N LYS A 212 -9.18 -12.93 -11.01
CA LYS A 212 -8.97 -13.10 -12.46
C LYS A 212 -10.15 -12.57 -13.26
N VAL A 213 -11.38 -12.81 -12.82
CA VAL A 213 -12.58 -12.19 -13.42
C VAL A 213 -12.50 -10.67 -13.31
N LEU A 214 -12.17 -10.14 -12.14
CA LEU A 214 -12.03 -8.70 -11.93
C LEU A 214 -10.94 -8.10 -12.82
N GLU A 215 -9.81 -8.78 -13.00
CA GLU A 215 -8.73 -8.35 -13.91
C GLU A 215 -9.18 -8.32 -15.37
N ILE A 216 -9.96 -9.31 -15.81
CA ILE A 216 -10.53 -9.36 -17.16
C ILE A 216 -11.51 -8.19 -17.38
N LEU A 217 -12.46 -7.99 -16.46
CA LEU A 217 -13.46 -6.92 -16.57
C LEU A 217 -12.84 -5.52 -16.43
N SER A 218 -11.78 -5.38 -15.63
CA SER A 218 -11.10 -4.09 -15.43
C SER A 218 -10.36 -3.58 -16.68
N LYS A 219 -10.32 -4.37 -17.77
CA LYS A 219 -9.87 -3.90 -19.10
C LYS A 219 -10.89 -2.98 -19.78
N TYR A 220 -12.17 -3.12 -19.42
CA TYR A 220 -13.30 -2.42 -20.05
C TYR A 220 -14.02 -1.48 -19.08
N PHE A 221 -13.99 -1.80 -17.78
CA PHE A 221 -14.67 -1.03 -16.73
C PHE A 221 -13.68 -0.55 -15.67
N SER A 222 -14.06 0.47 -14.90
CA SER A 222 -13.30 0.80 -13.69
C SER A 222 -13.38 -0.35 -12.67
N LEU A 223 -12.37 -0.46 -11.79
CA LEU A 223 -12.36 -1.54 -10.78
C LEU A 223 -13.62 -1.54 -9.89
N ASN A 224 -14.18 -0.37 -9.59
CA ASN A 224 -15.40 -0.27 -8.79
C ASN A 224 -16.63 -0.78 -9.54
N GLU A 225 -16.72 -0.54 -10.85
CA GLU A 225 -17.79 -1.07 -11.70
C GLU A 225 -17.64 -2.57 -11.90
N ALA A 226 -16.43 -3.05 -12.21
CA ALA A 226 -16.13 -4.47 -12.32
C ALA A 226 -16.54 -5.25 -11.04
N LYS A 227 -16.24 -4.68 -9.86
CA LYS A 227 -16.69 -5.25 -8.57
C LYS A 227 -18.21 -5.34 -8.47
N LYS A 228 -18.95 -4.28 -8.78
CA LYS A 228 -20.42 -4.30 -8.76
C LYS A 228 -21.01 -5.34 -9.70
N ILE A 229 -20.42 -5.50 -10.90
CA ILE A 229 -20.84 -6.51 -11.88
C ILE A 229 -20.64 -7.92 -11.30
N VAL A 230 -19.46 -8.21 -10.74
CA VAL A 230 -19.15 -9.52 -10.13
C VAL A 230 -19.99 -9.78 -8.88
N GLU A 231 -20.21 -8.78 -8.03
CA GLU A 231 -21.07 -8.89 -6.85
C GLU A 231 -22.52 -9.23 -7.23
N SER A 232 -23.04 -8.61 -8.30
CA SER A 232 -24.39 -8.86 -8.81
C SER A 232 -24.50 -10.19 -9.58
N ASN A 233 -23.37 -10.70 -10.07
CA ASN A 233 -23.27 -11.88 -10.95
C ASN A 233 -22.15 -12.82 -10.48
N SER A 234 -22.20 -13.23 -9.21
CA SER A 234 -21.14 -14.05 -8.60
C SER A 234 -20.91 -15.39 -9.31
N TRP A 235 -21.91 -15.89 -10.04
CA TRP A 235 -21.83 -17.06 -10.90
C TRP A 235 -20.79 -16.94 -12.02
N LEU A 236 -20.41 -15.72 -12.45
CA LEU A 236 -19.32 -15.50 -13.40
C LEU A 236 -17.98 -16.09 -12.93
N VAL A 237 -17.77 -16.16 -11.60
CA VAL A 237 -16.57 -16.79 -11.03
C VAL A 237 -16.56 -18.29 -11.32
N SER A 238 -17.71 -18.96 -11.20
CA SER A 238 -17.85 -20.38 -11.55
C SER A 238 -17.76 -20.61 -13.06
N VAL A 239 -18.26 -19.68 -13.88
CA VAL A 239 -18.04 -19.74 -15.34
C VAL A 239 -16.56 -19.64 -15.67
N TYR A 240 -15.82 -18.72 -15.03
CA TYR A 240 -14.38 -18.58 -15.23
C TYR A 240 -13.63 -19.87 -14.86
N GLU A 241 -14.01 -20.54 -13.79
CA GLU A 241 -13.37 -21.77 -13.33
C GLU A 241 -13.50 -22.92 -14.35
N ASN A 242 -14.61 -22.97 -15.07
CA ASN A 242 -14.88 -24.02 -16.05
C ASN A 242 -14.47 -23.61 -17.48
N TYR A 243 -14.73 -22.35 -17.85
CA TYR A 243 -14.59 -21.81 -19.20
C TYR A 243 -14.07 -20.35 -19.19
N PRO A 244 -12.77 -20.13 -18.91
CA PRO A 244 -12.17 -18.78 -18.86
C PRO A 244 -12.44 -17.93 -20.11
N GLU A 245 -12.42 -18.57 -21.29
CA GLU A 245 -12.62 -17.93 -22.59
C GLU A 245 -14.01 -17.29 -22.74
N LEU A 246 -15.04 -17.83 -22.08
CA LEU A 246 -16.38 -17.23 -22.09
C LEU A 246 -16.42 -15.93 -21.30
N VAL A 247 -15.69 -15.87 -20.18
CA VAL A 247 -15.57 -14.65 -19.37
C VAL A 247 -14.75 -13.59 -20.10
N GLU A 248 -13.70 -13.99 -20.82
CA GLU A 248 -12.96 -13.05 -21.69
C GLU A 248 -13.84 -12.49 -22.81
N LYS A 249 -14.70 -13.33 -23.39
CA LYS A 249 -15.61 -12.94 -24.48
C LYS A 249 -16.74 -12.02 -24.01
N ILE A 250 -17.34 -12.29 -22.86
CA ILE A 250 -18.45 -11.47 -22.32
C ILE A 250 -17.96 -10.14 -21.73
N ALA A 251 -16.67 -10.03 -21.40
CA ALA A 251 -16.11 -8.91 -20.66
C ALA A 251 -16.47 -7.52 -21.22
N PRO A 252 -16.47 -7.25 -22.55
CA PRO A 252 -16.85 -5.94 -23.07
C PRO A 252 -18.35 -5.60 -22.88
N TYR A 253 -19.19 -6.62 -22.67
CA TYR A 253 -20.65 -6.52 -22.61
C TYR A 253 -21.20 -6.84 -21.21
N ALA A 254 -20.35 -6.91 -20.19
CA ALA A 254 -20.74 -7.42 -18.87
C ALA A 254 -21.66 -6.46 -18.08
N ASP A 255 -21.89 -5.24 -18.57
CA ASP A 255 -22.91 -4.31 -18.10
C ASP A 255 -24.27 -4.49 -18.81
N ASN A 256 -24.30 -5.22 -19.93
CA ASN A 256 -25.51 -5.54 -20.67
C ASN A 256 -26.20 -6.77 -20.07
N LYS A 257 -27.37 -6.55 -19.45
CA LYS A 257 -28.18 -7.60 -18.82
C LYS A 257 -28.56 -8.72 -19.79
N LEU A 258 -28.87 -8.42 -21.06
CA LEU A 258 -29.22 -9.44 -22.04
C LEU A 258 -28.02 -10.31 -22.39
N ALA A 259 -26.83 -9.70 -22.55
CA ALA A 259 -25.59 -10.43 -22.81
C ALA A 259 -25.28 -11.43 -21.68
N LEU A 260 -25.46 -11.03 -20.42
CA LEU A 260 -25.27 -11.91 -19.27
C LEU A 260 -26.29 -13.07 -19.22
N LEU A 261 -27.55 -12.81 -19.58
CA LEU A 261 -28.57 -13.86 -19.67
C LEU A 261 -28.27 -14.86 -20.80
N VAL A 262 -27.75 -14.38 -21.93
CA VAL A 262 -27.29 -15.22 -23.04
C VAL A 262 -26.10 -16.08 -22.61
N LEU A 263 -25.12 -15.50 -21.90
CA LEU A 263 -24.01 -16.27 -21.34
C LEU A 263 -24.49 -17.37 -20.40
N ASP A 264 -25.39 -17.06 -19.45
CA ASP A 264 -25.94 -18.06 -18.51
C ASP A 264 -26.66 -19.20 -19.26
N GLN A 265 -27.40 -18.88 -20.33
CA GLN A 265 -28.01 -19.90 -21.18
C GLN A 265 -26.98 -20.77 -21.90
N VAL A 266 -25.96 -20.16 -22.53
CA VAL A 266 -24.93 -20.88 -23.30
C VAL A 266 -24.06 -21.75 -22.41
N ASP A 267 -23.73 -21.28 -21.21
CA ASP A 267 -22.93 -22.03 -20.23
C ASP A 267 -23.66 -23.31 -19.77
N ARG A 268 -24.92 -23.15 -19.35
CA ARG A 268 -25.74 -24.24 -18.78
C ARG A 268 -26.26 -25.23 -19.82
N ASP A 269 -26.35 -24.84 -21.09
CA ASP A 269 -26.91 -25.71 -22.12
C ASP A 269 -25.89 -26.78 -22.57
N ALA A 270 -26.07 -28.00 -22.05
CA ALA A 270 -25.22 -29.15 -22.38
C ALA A 270 -25.24 -29.52 -23.88
N ARG A 271 -26.21 -29.04 -24.67
CA ARG A 271 -26.29 -29.28 -26.12
C ARG A 271 -25.33 -28.38 -26.90
N VAL A 272 -24.86 -27.28 -26.30
CA VAL A 272 -23.90 -26.38 -26.93
C VAL A 272 -22.49 -26.98 -26.83
N ARG A 273 -21.97 -27.45 -27.97
CA ARG A 273 -20.63 -28.04 -28.06
C ARG A 273 -19.55 -26.96 -28.08
N ASP A 274 -19.71 -25.96 -28.93
CA ASP A 274 -18.78 -24.85 -29.10
C ASP A 274 -19.36 -23.56 -28.46
N ARG A 275 -19.22 -23.46 -27.13
CA ARG A 275 -19.77 -22.35 -26.34
C ARG A 275 -19.19 -20.99 -26.77
N VAL A 276 -17.90 -20.95 -27.11
CA VAL A 276 -17.21 -19.68 -27.44
C VAL A 276 -17.70 -19.14 -28.78
N SER A 277 -17.82 -19.98 -29.81
CA SER A 277 -18.32 -19.55 -31.12
C SER A 277 -19.82 -19.21 -31.08
N VAL A 278 -20.60 -19.94 -30.29
CA VAL A 278 -22.03 -19.64 -30.09
C VAL A 278 -22.20 -18.30 -29.36
N LEU A 279 -21.49 -18.09 -28.25
CA LEU A 279 -21.53 -16.81 -27.53
C LEU A 279 -21.07 -15.66 -28.41
N SER A 280 -20.04 -15.86 -29.24
CA SER A 280 -19.57 -14.82 -30.16
C SER A 280 -20.68 -14.35 -31.11
N ARG A 281 -21.35 -15.29 -31.79
CA ARG A 281 -22.46 -14.98 -32.70
C ARG A 281 -23.65 -14.37 -31.95
N ALA A 282 -23.90 -14.83 -30.74
CA ALA A 282 -24.98 -14.31 -29.91
C ALA A 282 -24.75 -12.85 -29.53
N LEU A 283 -23.51 -12.47 -29.18
CA LEU A 283 -23.16 -11.09 -28.83
C LEU A 283 -23.27 -10.14 -30.02
N ASP A 284 -22.98 -10.60 -31.25
CA ASP A 284 -23.19 -9.80 -32.47
C ASP A 284 -24.67 -9.39 -32.65
N LEU A 285 -25.61 -10.17 -32.09
CA LEU A 285 -27.04 -9.88 -32.15
C LEU A 285 -27.51 -8.97 -31.01
N VAL A 286 -26.92 -9.06 -29.82
CA VAL A 286 -27.44 -8.44 -28.57
C VAL A 286 -27.73 -6.95 -28.74
N ASP A 287 -26.85 -6.19 -29.37
CA ASP A 287 -26.99 -4.74 -29.52
C ASP A 287 -28.15 -4.35 -30.46
N GLY A 288 -28.47 -5.20 -31.45
CA GLY A 288 -29.52 -4.96 -32.45
C GLY A 288 -30.93 -5.35 -32.01
N ILE A 289 -31.06 -6.08 -30.90
CA ILE A 289 -32.33 -6.68 -30.46
C ILE A 289 -33.33 -5.62 -29.97
N GLY A 290 -32.88 -4.63 -29.20
CA GLY A 290 -33.67 -3.45 -28.83
C GLY A 290 -34.97 -3.75 -28.06
N VAL A 291 -35.03 -4.84 -27.29
CA VAL A 291 -36.16 -5.17 -26.39
C VAL A 291 -35.69 -5.30 -24.94
N GLU A 292 -36.64 -5.20 -24.00
CA GLU A 292 -36.34 -5.37 -22.57
C GLU A 292 -35.70 -6.76 -22.31
N PRO A 293 -34.52 -6.83 -21.64
CA PRO A 293 -33.84 -8.09 -21.40
C PRO A 293 -34.64 -9.07 -20.54
N CYS A 294 -34.96 -10.24 -21.11
CA CYS A 294 -35.58 -11.36 -20.40
C CYS A 294 -34.99 -12.71 -20.82
N VAL A 295 -35.26 -13.73 -20.01
CA VAL A 295 -34.71 -15.09 -20.19
C VAL A 295 -35.16 -15.72 -21.51
N GLN A 296 -36.40 -15.48 -21.93
CA GLN A 296 -36.96 -16.03 -23.17
C GLN A 296 -36.30 -15.44 -24.42
N VAL A 297 -35.94 -14.15 -24.39
CA VAL A 297 -35.16 -13.52 -25.47
C VAL A 297 -33.72 -14.04 -25.48
N ALA A 298 -33.12 -14.28 -24.31
CA ALA A 298 -31.82 -14.93 -24.23
C ALA A 298 -31.85 -16.36 -24.80
N TRP A 299 -32.92 -17.12 -24.54
CA TRP A 299 -33.14 -18.44 -25.15
C TRP A 299 -33.24 -18.33 -26.68
N LEU A 300 -33.97 -17.36 -27.22
CA LEU A 300 -34.02 -17.12 -28.66
C LEU A 300 -32.62 -16.89 -29.23
N ILE A 301 -31.90 -15.89 -28.71
CA ILE A 301 -30.58 -15.49 -29.25
C ILE A 301 -29.58 -16.64 -29.14
N GLY A 302 -29.49 -17.29 -27.98
CA GLY A 302 -28.56 -18.40 -27.75
C GLY A 302 -28.85 -19.60 -28.64
N ASN A 303 -30.13 -19.97 -28.81
CA ASN A 303 -30.50 -21.10 -29.67
C ASN A 303 -30.37 -20.78 -31.15
N CYS A 304 -30.78 -19.59 -31.61
CA CYS A 304 -30.51 -19.14 -32.99
C CYS A 304 -29.01 -19.18 -33.27
N SER A 305 -28.18 -18.69 -32.35
CA SER A 305 -26.73 -18.71 -32.49
C SER A 305 -26.16 -20.13 -32.51
N ASN A 306 -26.75 -21.08 -31.78
CA ASN A 306 -26.31 -22.47 -31.78
C ASN A 306 -26.72 -23.23 -33.05
N TYR A 307 -27.98 -23.12 -33.46
CA TYR A 307 -28.59 -23.93 -34.53
C TYR A 307 -28.57 -23.25 -35.90
N GLY A 308 -28.25 -21.96 -35.97
CA GLY A 308 -28.33 -21.15 -37.19
C GLY A 308 -29.72 -20.53 -37.39
N PHE A 309 -29.78 -19.50 -38.22
CA PHE A 309 -30.98 -18.77 -38.62
C PHE A 309 -30.72 -18.07 -39.96
N TYR A 310 -31.77 -17.63 -40.65
CA TYR A 310 -31.68 -17.07 -41.99
C TYR A 310 -31.22 -15.60 -42.01
N SER A 311 -31.69 -14.76 -41.09
CA SER A 311 -31.37 -13.32 -41.06
C SER A 311 -31.51 -12.71 -39.66
N ASP A 312 -30.60 -11.78 -39.32
CA ASP A 312 -30.64 -11.00 -38.06
C ASP A 312 -31.98 -10.26 -37.89
N SER A 313 -32.57 -9.77 -38.99
CA SER A 313 -33.88 -9.12 -38.95
C SER A 313 -34.99 -10.06 -38.49
N GLY A 314 -34.88 -11.36 -38.78
CA GLY A 314 -35.81 -12.38 -38.28
C GLY A 314 -35.71 -12.51 -36.77
N VAL A 315 -34.48 -12.59 -36.25
CA VAL A 315 -34.20 -12.71 -34.81
C VAL A 315 -34.73 -11.47 -34.06
N VAL A 316 -34.49 -10.26 -34.57
CA VAL A 316 -34.99 -9.01 -33.94
C VAL A 316 -36.50 -8.98 -33.87
N LYS A 317 -37.20 -9.39 -34.95
CA LYS A 317 -38.66 -9.43 -34.95
C LYS A 317 -39.20 -10.51 -34.01
N ALA A 318 -38.59 -11.70 -34.00
CA ALA A 318 -38.93 -12.77 -33.06
C ALA A 318 -38.71 -12.34 -31.60
N ALA A 319 -37.64 -11.59 -31.30
CA ALA A 319 -37.39 -11.07 -29.97
C ALA A 319 -38.49 -10.10 -29.51
N LYS A 320 -38.95 -9.21 -30.39
CA LYS A 320 -40.09 -8.31 -30.13
C LYS A 320 -41.39 -9.08 -29.89
N PHE A 321 -41.60 -10.15 -30.64
CA PHE A 321 -42.76 -11.00 -30.47
C PHE A 321 -42.77 -11.72 -29.12
N ILE A 322 -41.66 -12.36 -28.75
CA ILE A 322 -41.49 -12.99 -27.44
C ILE A 322 -41.69 -11.96 -26.32
N SER A 323 -41.04 -10.80 -26.44
CA SER A 323 -41.09 -9.74 -25.42
C SER A 323 -42.51 -9.17 -25.21
N SER A 324 -43.33 -9.15 -26.27
CA SER A 324 -44.74 -8.72 -26.18
C SER A 324 -45.70 -9.83 -25.72
N HIS A 325 -45.26 -11.10 -25.69
CA HIS A 325 -46.09 -12.26 -25.40
C HIS A 325 -45.45 -13.18 -24.34
N LEU A 326 -44.94 -12.61 -23.25
CA LEU A 326 -44.31 -13.36 -22.16
C LEU A 326 -45.25 -14.33 -21.42
N ASN A 327 -46.56 -14.22 -21.64
CA ASN A 327 -47.58 -15.13 -21.13
C ASN A 327 -47.68 -16.46 -21.90
N MET A 328 -47.05 -16.57 -23.08
CA MET A 328 -46.94 -17.82 -23.81
C MET A 328 -45.84 -18.72 -23.22
N ASP A 329 -45.95 -20.04 -23.43
CA ASP A 329 -44.94 -20.99 -22.99
C ASP A 329 -43.78 -21.06 -24.00
N TRP A 330 -42.67 -20.41 -23.69
CA TRP A 330 -41.49 -20.41 -24.56
C TRP A 330 -40.52 -21.56 -24.28
N ASN A 331 -40.87 -22.50 -23.40
CA ASN A 331 -40.03 -23.65 -23.08
C ASN A 331 -40.22 -24.77 -24.11
N TYR A 332 -39.74 -24.54 -25.33
CA TYR A 332 -39.81 -25.52 -26.40
C TYR A 332 -39.08 -26.81 -26.03
N SER A 333 -39.75 -27.96 -26.22
CA SER A 333 -39.16 -29.29 -26.11
C SER A 333 -37.91 -29.44 -27.00
N ARG A 334 -37.92 -28.77 -28.16
CA ARG A 334 -36.80 -28.66 -29.08
C ARG A 334 -36.35 -27.20 -29.23
N PRO A 335 -35.10 -26.87 -28.89
CA PRO A 335 -34.66 -25.48 -28.96
C PRO A 335 -34.50 -24.93 -30.38
N ILE A 336 -34.44 -25.80 -31.40
CA ILE A 336 -34.42 -25.39 -32.81
C ILE A 336 -35.69 -24.63 -33.22
N CYS A 337 -36.78 -24.77 -32.44
CA CYS A 337 -38.00 -23.98 -32.61
C CYS A 337 -37.73 -22.47 -32.54
N PHE A 338 -36.71 -22.02 -31.80
CA PHE A 338 -36.31 -20.61 -31.79
C PHE A 338 -35.74 -20.14 -33.13
N SER A 339 -34.93 -20.96 -33.80
CA SER A 339 -34.47 -20.70 -35.17
C SER A 339 -35.65 -20.68 -36.15
N ALA A 340 -36.55 -21.66 -36.05
CA ALA A 340 -37.75 -21.71 -36.88
C ALA A 340 -38.64 -20.47 -36.67
N LEU A 341 -38.79 -20.00 -35.42
CA LEU A 341 -39.50 -18.77 -35.09
C LEU A 341 -38.88 -17.56 -35.78
N SER A 342 -37.56 -17.38 -35.66
CA SER A 342 -36.83 -16.30 -36.33
C SER A 342 -37.05 -16.30 -37.84
N ASP A 343 -36.94 -17.47 -38.48
CA ASP A 343 -37.04 -17.58 -39.93
C ASP A 343 -38.48 -17.40 -40.43
N ALA A 344 -39.45 -17.97 -39.72
CA ALA A 344 -40.85 -17.76 -40.04
C ALA A 344 -41.23 -16.28 -39.90
N TYR A 345 -40.71 -15.58 -38.90
CA TYR A 345 -40.95 -14.14 -38.77
C TYR A 345 -40.28 -13.34 -39.89
N TYR A 346 -39.13 -13.80 -40.37
CA TYR A 346 -38.47 -13.19 -41.52
C TYR A 346 -39.32 -13.31 -42.79
N PHE A 347 -39.82 -14.51 -43.11
CA PHE A 347 -40.56 -14.79 -44.35
C PHE A 347 -42.04 -14.43 -44.30
N PHE A 348 -42.70 -14.56 -43.14
CA PHE A 348 -44.15 -14.45 -42.98
C PHE A 348 -44.55 -13.57 -41.79
N PRO A 349 -44.09 -12.30 -41.71
CA PRO A 349 -44.34 -11.44 -40.55
C PRO A 349 -45.83 -11.20 -40.28
N GLU A 350 -46.65 -11.13 -41.34
CA GLU A 350 -48.09 -10.82 -41.28
C GLU A 350 -48.90 -11.80 -40.40
N ILE A 351 -48.45 -13.06 -40.32
CA ILE A 351 -49.14 -14.10 -39.54
C ILE A 351 -48.96 -13.84 -38.05
N PHE A 352 -47.80 -13.34 -37.63
CA PHE A 352 -47.49 -13.09 -36.23
C PHE A 352 -48.22 -11.88 -35.66
N ASP A 353 -48.47 -10.87 -36.49
CA ASP A 353 -49.22 -9.67 -36.09
C ASP A 353 -50.73 -9.96 -35.96
N LYS A 354 -51.26 -10.86 -36.80
CA LYS A 354 -52.70 -11.11 -36.91
C LYS A 354 -53.18 -12.32 -36.09
N TYR A 355 -52.35 -13.34 -35.94
CA TYR A 355 -52.69 -14.63 -35.35
C TYR A 355 -51.56 -15.15 -34.45
N PRO A 356 -51.29 -14.49 -33.30
CA PRO A 356 -50.10 -14.75 -32.50
C PRO A 356 -50.08 -16.17 -31.89
N TRP A 357 -51.22 -16.72 -31.49
CA TRP A 357 -51.30 -18.07 -30.94
C TRP A 357 -51.14 -19.14 -32.02
N GLU A 358 -51.76 -18.95 -33.17
CA GLU A 358 -51.65 -19.85 -34.31
C GLU A 358 -50.21 -19.84 -34.86
N ALA A 359 -49.56 -18.67 -34.90
CA ALA A 359 -48.15 -18.55 -35.25
C ALA A 359 -47.26 -19.32 -34.27
N TYR A 360 -47.51 -19.19 -32.96
CA TYR A 360 -46.80 -19.96 -31.93
C TYR A 360 -46.93 -21.48 -32.14
N TYR A 361 -48.15 -22.00 -32.37
CA TYR A 361 -48.36 -23.42 -32.62
C TYR A 361 -47.80 -23.89 -33.97
N PHE A 362 -47.81 -23.02 -34.98
CA PHE A 362 -47.16 -23.29 -36.27
C PHE A 362 -45.65 -23.51 -36.09
N ILE A 363 -44.98 -22.68 -35.27
CA ILE A 363 -43.55 -22.86 -34.97
C ILE A 363 -43.27 -24.20 -34.29
N LEU A 364 -44.10 -24.59 -33.31
CA LEU A 364 -43.98 -25.90 -32.67
C LEU A 364 -44.02 -27.02 -33.72
N GLN A 365 -45.01 -26.98 -34.62
CA GLN A 365 -45.16 -27.98 -35.67
C GLN A 365 -43.98 -27.99 -36.64
N VAL A 366 -43.50 -26.82 -37.09
CA VAL A 366 -42.38 -26.71 -38.04
C VAL A 366 -41.05 -27.14 -37.41
N GLY A 367 -40.80 -26.70 -36.17
CA GLY A 367 -39.59 -27.04 -35.42
C GLY A 367 -39.51 -28.52 -35.06
N ASP A 368 -40.65 -29.15 -34.74
CA ASP A 368 -40.72 -30.59 -34.47
C ASP A 368 -40.65 -31.47 -35.73
N THR A 369 -41.20 -31.00 -36.87
CA THR A 369 -41.40 -31.85 -38.06
C THR A 369 -40.36 -31.64 -39.17
N PHE A 370 -39.95 -30.39 -39.47
CA PHE A 370 -39.17 -30.09 -40.68
C PHE A 370 -37.69 -29.81 -40.42
N TYR A 371 -37.35 -29.17 -39.29
CA TYR A 371 -35.97 -28.75 -39.02
C TYR A 371 -35.01 -29.90 -38.69
N TYR A 372 -35.52 -31.06 -38.25
CA TYR A 372 -34.71 -32.25 -37.96
C TYR A 372 -34.20 -32.97 -39.22
N TYR A 373 -34.89 -32.85 -40.36
CA TYR A 373 -34.49 -33.54 -41.58
C TYR A 373 -33.31 -32.86 -42.31
N LYS A 374 -32.98 -31.59 -42.00
CA LYS A 374 -31.99 -30.79 -42.75
C LYS A 374 -30.68 -30.49 -42.01
N ILE A 375 -30.50 -30.86 -40.73
CA ILE A 375 -29.25 -30.64 -39.97
C ILE A 375 -28.63 -31.97 -39.49
N GLY A 376 -28.71 -32.99 -40.34
CA GLY A 376 -28.08 -34.30 -40.15
C GLY A 376 -27.19 -34.75 -41.32
N GLY A 377 -27.06 -33.91 -42.35
CA GLY A 377 -26.23 -34.18 -43.51
C GLY A 377 -26.04 -32.89 -44.29
N ARG A 378 -24.87 -32.73 -44.91
CA ARG A 378 -24.60 -31.75 -45.97
C ARG A 378 -25.86 -31.62 -46.87
N GLU A 379 -26.28 -30.45 -47.34
CA GLU A 379 -25.50 -29.47 -48.09
C GLU A 379 -26.29 -28.15 -48.23
N TYR A 380 -25.57 -27.07 -48.54
CA TYR A 380 -26.11 -25.79 -48.99
C TYR A 380 -26.93 -25.97 -50.28
N VAL A 381 -28.21 -25.56 -50.26
CA VAL A 381 -28.93 -24.67 -51.21
C VAL A 381 -30.20 -24.19 -50.49
#